data_AF-A0A854N2D7-F1
#
_entry.id   AF-A0A854N2D7-F1
#
_cell.length_a   1.000
_cell.length_b   1.000
_cell.length_c   1.000
_cell.angle_alpha   90.00
_cell.angle_beta   90.00
_cell.angle_gamma   90.00
#
_symmetry.space_group_name_H-M   'P 1'
#
loop_
_entity.id
_entity.type
_entity.pdbx_description
1 polymer ?
#
loop_
_entity_poly.entity_id
_entity_poly.type
_entity_poly.pdbx_seq_one_letter_code
_entity_poly.pdbx_strand_id
1 'polypeptide(L)'
;MELYKYQKTYASKTPHEIEQIKFLGGHIPDPPEYSYAADSILSAFSTIARSRRYEQGIPLSLDQQAINVYAEHNDLPVAAHIFNDCIFALDNLFL
;
A
#
# COMPACT_ATOMS: atom_id res chain seq x y z
N MET A 1 -3.18 -6.99 -1.30
CA MET A 1 -3.60 -7.78 -0.10
C MET A 1 -2.95 -9.17 -0.01
N GLU A 2 -2.28 -9.69 -1.06
CA GLU A 2 -1.60 -11.00 -1.00
C GLU A 2 -0.28 -10.99 -0.21
N LEU A 3 0.56 -9.95 -0.37
CA LEU A 3 1.79 -9.79 0.41
C LEU A 3 1.53 -9.80 1.92
N TYR A 4 0.50 -9.08 2.38
CA TYR A 4 0.13 -9.04 3.80
C TYR A 4 -0.30 -10.42 4.33
N LYS A 5 -1.11 -11.16 3.57
CA LYS A 5 -1.52 -12.53 3.92
C LYS A 5 -0.31 -13.47 3.93
N TYR A 6 0.57 -13.35 2.94
CA TYR A 6 1.80 -14.13 2.88
C TYR A 6 2.70 -13.85 4.08
N GLN A 7 2.92 -12.57 4.40
CA GLN A 7 3.78 -12.18 5.52
C GLN A 7 3.22 -12.67 6.85
N LYS A 8 1.93 -12.46 7.10
CA LYS A 8 1.26 -12.86 8.33
C LYS A 8 1.24 -14.39 8.51
N THR A 9 1.02 -15.13 7.44
CA THR A 9 0.84 -16.58 7.50
C THR A 9 2.16 -17.35 7.40
N TYR A 10 3.12 -16.88 6.60
CA TYR A 10 4.31 -17.64 6.24
C TYR A 10 5.64 -16.95 6.56
N ALA A 11 5.76 -15.63 6.43
CA ALA A 11 7.05 -14.95 6.63
C ALA A 11 7.54 -14.97 8.09
N SER A 12 6.63 -15.08 9.05
CA SER A 12 6.98 -15.17 10.48
C SER A 12 7.36 -16.58 10.95
N LYS A 13 7.30 -17.58 10.06
CA LYS A 13 7.60 -18.98 10.43
C LYS A 13 9.09 -19.21 10.51
N THR A 14 9.51 -19.93 11.54
CA THR A 14 10.89 -20.40 11.68
C THR A 14 11.22 -21.46 10.62
N PRO A 15 12.51 -21.66 10.30
CA PRO A 15 12.93 -22.72 9.37
C PRO A 15 12.39 -24.10 9.73
N HIS A 16 12.33 -24.42 11.04
CA HIS A 16 11.79 -25.68 11.54
C HIS A 16 10.28 -25.82 11.29
N GLU A 17 9.48 -24.76 11.51
CA GLU A 17 8.05 -24.79 11.20
C GLU A 17 7.77 -24.93 9.70
N ILE A 18 8.63 -24.34 8.86
CA ILE A 18 8.57 -24.47 7.40
C ILE A 18 8.82 -25.93 6.99
N GLU A 19 9.82 -26.60 7.59
CA GLU A 19 10.09 -28.02 7.35
C GLU A 19 8.95 -28.93 7.82
N GLN A 20 8.35 -28.65 8.98
CA GLN A 20 7.18 -29.41 9.46
C GLN A 20 6.00 -29.31 8.51
N ILE A 21 5.70 -28.12 7.98
CA ILE A 21 4.61 -27.93 7.02
C ILE A 21 4.87 -28.73 5.75
N LYS A 22 6.09 -28.69 5.22
CA LYS A 22 6.49 -29.47 4.04
C LYS A 22 6.40 -30.97 4.30
N PHE A 23 6.84 -31.44 5.48
CA PHE A 23 6.78 -32.85 5.87
C PHE A 23 5.35 -33.36 5.99
N LEU A 24 4.42 -32.54 6.50
CA LEU A 24 2.99 -32.85 6.60
C LEU A 24 2.24 -32.74 5.25
N GLY A 25 2.95 -32.48 4.14
CA GLY A 25 2.38 -32.34 2.81
C GLY A 25 1.71 -30.98 2.54
N GLY A 26 1.92 -29.99 3.41
CA GLY A 26 1.45 -28.63 3.22
C GLY A 26 2.29 -27.85 2.21
N HIS A 27 1.62 -27.04 1.39
CA HIS A 27 2.26 -26.16 0.41
C HIS A 27 2.46 -24.76 0.99
N ILE A 28 3.68 -24.23 0.88
CA ILE A 28 3.97 -22.82 1.17
C ILE A 28 4.11 -22.13 -0.20
N PRO A 29 3.23 -21.18 -0.55
CA PRO A 29 3.35 -20.46 -1.81
C PRO A 29 4.66 -19.67 -1.85
N ASP A 30 5.14 -19.35 -3.05
CA ASP A 30 6.26 -18.42 -3.17
C ASP A 30 5.86 -17.03 -2.65
N PRO A 31 6.81 -16.26 -2.10
CA PRO A 31 6.55 -14.88 -1.71
C PRO A 31 6.08 -14.11 -2.95
N PRO A 32 5.03 -13.28 -2.83
CA PRO A 32 4.61 -12.45 -3.94
C PRO A 32 5.71 -11.44 -4.29
N GLU A 33 5.84 -11.15 -5.58
CA GLU A 33 6.83 -10.21 -6.07
C GLU A 33 6.62 -8.80 -5.51
N TYR A 34 7.73 -8.11 -5.26
CA TYR A 34 7.69 -6.74 -4.79
C TYR A 34 7.18 -5.82 -5.90
N SER A 35 6.16 -5.01 -5.59
CA SER A 35 5.60 -4.05 -6.53
C SER A 35 6.16 -2.65 -6.26
N TYR A 36 7.12 -2.22 -7.09
CA TYR A 36 7.68 -0.87 -7.06
C TYR A 36 6.61 0.22 -7.28
N ALA A 37 5.60 -0.08 -8.12
CA ALA A 37 4.49 0.83 -8.35
C ALA A 37 3.64 1.01 -7.08
N ALA A 38 3.32 -0.08 -6.37
CA ALA A 38 2.56 0.00 -5.12
C ALA A 38 3.33 0.75 -4.02
N ASP A 39 4.64 0.53 -3.90
CA ASP A 39 5.49 1.24 -2.95
C ASP A 39 5.57 2.74 -3.27
N SER A 40 5.75 3.09 -4.55
CA SER A 40 5.77 4.48 -5.01
C SER A 40 4.44 5.19 -4.73
N ILE A 41 3.30 4.52 -4.96
CA ILE A 41 1.97 5.05 -4.64
C ILE A 41 1.82 5.28 -3.13
N LEU A 42 2.29 4.34 -2.29
CA LEU A 42 2.21 4.47 -0.83
C LEU A 42 3.08 5.62 -0.31
N SER A 43 4.27 5.78 -0.87
CA SER A 43 5.19 6.89 -0.57
C SER A 43 4.58 8.25 -0.99
N ALA A 44 3.97 8.29 -2.18
CA ALA A 44 3.25 9.46 -2.67
C ALA A 44 2.06 9.81 -1.76
N PHE A 45 1.23 8.83 -1.40
CA PHE A 45 0.13 9.02 -0.46
C PHE A 45 0.62 9.59 0.87
N SER A 46 1.69 9.04 1.44
CA SER A 46 2.28 9.54 2.69
C SER A 46 2.73 11.00 2.59
N THR A 47 3.15 11.44 1.41
CA THR A 47 3.54 12.83 1.13
C THR A 47 2.32 13.73 1.00
N ILE A 48 1.34 13.35 0.19
CA ILE A 48 0.10 14.10 -0.03
C ILE A 48 -0.72 14.19 1.26
N ALA A 49 -0.84 13.11 2.04
CA ALA A 49 -1.61 13.07 3.28
C ALA A 49 -1.14 14.08 4.34
N ARG A 50 0.10 14.57 4.26
CA ARG A 50 0.61 15.61 5.17
C ARG A 50 -0.04 16.98 4.92
N SER A 51 -0.58 17.24 3.73
CA SER A 51 -1.33 18.46 3.45
C SER A 51 -2.80 18.35 3.84
N ARG A 52 -3.21 17.26 4.52
CA ARG A 52 -4.59 17.06 4.95
C ARG A 52 -5.05 18.21 5.83
N ARG A 53 -6.23 18.73 5.48
CA ARG A 53 -6.90 19.77 6.25
C ARG A 53 -7.72 19.15 7.37
N TYR A 54 -7.82 19.87 8.47
CA TYR A 54 -8.61 19.48 9.63
C TYR A 54 -9.61 20.59 9.97
N GLU A 55 -10.85 20.22 10.24
CA GLU A 55 -11.90 21.13 10.68
C GLU A 55 -12.40 20.68 12.06
N GLN A 56 -12.26 21.54 13.07
CA GLN A 56 -12.61 21.22 14.47
C GLN A 56 -11.97 19.91 15.00
N GLY A 57 -10.77 19.58 14.48
CA GLY A 57 -10.05 18.34 14.83
C GLY A 57 -10.45 17.11 14.00
N ILE A 58 -11.43 17.24 13.10
CA ILE A 58 -11.88 16.17 12.20
C ILE A 58 -11.06 16.24 10.90
N PRO A 59 -10.44 15.14 10.45
CA PRO A 59 -9.75 15.09 9.17
C PRO A 59 -10.74 15.26 8.01
N LEU A 60 -10.45 16.19 7.10
CA LEU A 60 -11.15 16.27 5.83
C LEU A 60 -10.53 15.31 4.81
N SER A 61 -11.31 14.89 3.83
CA SER A 61 -10.81 14.11 2.69
C SER A 61 -9.75 14.88 1.92
N LEU A 62 -8.82 14.14 1.31
CA LEU A 62 -7.86 14.75 0.41
C LEU A 62 -8.58 15.36 -0.79
N ASP A 63 -8.16 16.55 -1.18
CA ASP A 63 -8.69 17.20 -2.36
C ASP A 63 -7.89 16.80 -3.60
N GLN A 64 -8.54 16.86 -4.76
CA GLN A 64 -7.90 16.59 -6.05
C GLN A 64 -6.74 17.56 -6.35
N GLN A 65 -6.77 18.77 -5.78
CA GLN A 65 -5.74 19.79 -6.01
C GLN A 65 -4.40 19.37 -5.40
N ALA A 66 -4.38 18.80 -4.20
CA ALA A 66 -3.19 18.30 -3.54
C ALA A 66 -2.54 17.16 -4.34
N ILE A 67 -3.36 16.31 -4.95
CA ILE A 67 -2.90 15.22 -5.82
C ILE A 67 -2.29 15.79 -7.11
N ASN A 68 -2.96 16.76 -7.75
CA ASN A 68 -2.47 17.40 -8.96
C ASN A 68 -1.13 18.11 -8.73
N VAL A 69 -1.00 18.88 -7.64
CA VAL A 69 0.25 19.57 -7.30
C VAL A 69 1.39 18.58 -7.10
N TYR A 70 1.12 17.43 -6.47
CA TYR A 70 2.13 16.37 -6.36
C TYR A 70 2.53 15.82 -7.74
N ALA A 71 1.55 15.52 -8.59
CA ALA A 71 1.77 14.97 -9.93
C ALA A 71 2.49 15.95 -10.88
N GLU A 72 2.36 17.26 -10.70
CA GLU A 72 3.07 18.27 -11.49
C GLU A 72 4.59 18.27 -11.24
N HIS A 73 5.02 17.82 -10.06
CA HIS A 73 6.42 17.88 -9.61
C HIS A 73 7.10 16.50 -9.55
N ASN A 74 6.36 15.42 -9.80
CA ASN A 74 6.85 14.05 -9.65
C ASN A 74 6.36 13.18 -10.81
N ASP A 75 7.22 12.27 -11.27
CA ASP A 75 6.81 11.25 -12.23
C ASP A 75 5.87 10.24 -11.58
N LEU A 76 4.72 10.01 -12.20
CA LEU A 76 3.74 9.06 -11.68
C LEU A 76 4.12 7.63 -12.08
N PRO A 77 4.02 6.66 -11.15
CA PRO A 77 4.36 5.25 -11.43
C PRO A 77 3.32 4.56 -12.35
N VAL A 78 2.15 5.18 -12.53
CA VAL A 78 1.02 4.68 -13.31
C VAL A 78 0.29 5.86 -13.97
N ALA A 79 -0.67 5.57 -14.85
CA ALA A 79 -1.51 6.59 -15.45
C ALA A 79 -2.24 7.42 -14.37
N ALA A 80 -2.37 8.73 -14.61
CA ALA A 80 -2.87 9.68 -13.61
C ALA A 80 -4.23 9.30 -12.99
N HIS A 81 -5.18 8.79 -13.79
CA HIS A 81 -6.47 8.34 -13.28
C HIS A 81 -6.34 7.17 -12.30
N ILE A 82 -5.50 6.18 -12.60
CA ILE A 82 -5.22 5.04 -11.72
C ILE A 82 -4.53 5.51 -10.44
N PHE A 83 -3.58 6.43 -10.57
CA PHE A 83 -2.90 7.03 -9.42
C PHE A 83 -3.90 7.72 -8.48
N ASN A 84 -4.77 8.58 -9.03
CA ASN A 84 -5.80 9.27 -8.26
C ASN A 84 -6.74 8.29 -7.55
N ASP A 85 -7.23 7.27 -8.26
CA ASP A 85 -8.09 6.24 -7.70
C ASP A 85 -7.41 5.51 -6.53
N CYS A 86 -6.12 5.21 -6.64
CA CYS A 86 -5.35 4.60 -5.56
C CYS A 86 -5.19 5.54 -4.35
N ILE A 87 -4.91 6.82 -4.59
CA ILE A 87 -4.78 7.81 -3.50
C ILE A 87 -6.09 7.96 -2.75
N PHE A 88 -7.23 8.05 -3.46
CA PHE A 88 -8.55 8.13 -2.81
C PHE A 88 -8.94 6.83 -2.11
N ALA A 89 -8.61 5.68 -2.69
CA ALA A 89 -8.83 4.39 -2.04
C ALA A 89 -8.05 4.29 -0.72
N LEU A 90 -6.79 4.76 -0.70
CA LEU A 90 -5.99 4.85 0.52
C LEU A 90 -6.58 5.88 1.49
N ASP A 91 -6.98 7.06 1.01
CA ASP A 91 -7.60 8.11 1.81
C ASP A 91 -8.80 7.58 2.62
N ASN A 92 -9.70 6.87 1.94
CA ASN A 92 -10.89 6.27 2.54
C ASN A 92 -10.59 5.20 3.60
N LEU A 93 -9.40 4.59 3.60
CA LEU A 93 -9.00 3.62 4.63
C LEU A 93 -8.51 4.29 5.93
N PHE A 94 -8.11 5.56 5.87
CA PHE A 94 -7.49 6.28 7.00
C PHE A 94 -8.29 7.51 7.46
N LEU A 95 -9.43 7.80 6.82
CA LEU A 95 -10.48 8.70 7.29
C LEU A 95 -11.29 8.05 8.42
#